data_AF-A0A412SQ36-F1
#
_entry.id   AF-A0A412SQ36-F1
#
_cell.length_a   1.000
_cell.length_b   1.000
_cell.length_c   1.000
_cell.angle_alpha   90.00
_cell.angle_beta   90.00
_cell.angle_gamma   90.00
#
_symmetry.space_group_name_H-M   'P 1'
#
loop_
_entity.id
_entity.type
_entity.pdbx_description
1 polymer ?
#
loop_
_entity_poly.entity_id
_entity_poly.type
_entity_poly.pdbx_seq_one_letter_code
_entity_poly.pdbx_strand_id
1 'polypeptide(L)'
;MEKHTFSDDDRLYLQMMQDNITRMAINSTNCKSWMVMLMSGFLALGCSINDLNGWIWIAIIPVIIFWYLDSYYLEMERKMRNRELDFIIKAKGKDDIEAYNKALYNFKPLSMNSIFHEQEIQGFVTTNDRWYTSSILPLYGGTIMIIIVLTVIINFDSILKLLNIH
;
A
#
# COMPACT_ATOMS: atom_id res chain seq x y z
N MET A 1 18.65 -15.57 35.56
CA MET A 1 18.25 -14.92 34.30
C MET A 1 16.74 -14.82 34.32
N GLU A 2 16.21 -13.67 34.71
CA GLU A 2 14.77 -13.41 34.60
C GLU A 2 14.42 -13.49 33.12
N LYS A 3 13.60 -14.48 32.75
CA LYS A 3 13.10 -14.59 31.38
C LYS A 3 12.27 -13.32 31.18
N HIS A 4 12.69 -12.41 30.30
CA HIS A 4 11.91 -11.22 29.95
C HIS A 4 10.59 -11.67 29.31
N THR A 5 9.63 -12.03 30.15
CA THR A 5 8.28 -12.37 29.75
C THR A 5 7.51 -11.07 29.71
N PHE A 6 6.95 -10.77 28.55
CA PHE A 6 5.97 -9.71 28.38
C PHE A 6 4.84 -9.87 29.40
N SER A 7 4.45 -8.76 30.01
CA SER A 7 3.26 -8.65 30.87
C SER A 7 1.99 -8.99 30.09
N ASP A 8 0.89 -9.26 30.78
CA ASP A 8 -0.41 -9.43 30.12
C ASP A 8 -0.85 -8.13 29.42
N ASP A 9 -0.54 -6.96 30.00
CA ASP A 9 -0.78 -5.66 29.38
C ASP A 9 0.03 -5.47 28.09
N ASP A 10 1.30 -5.91 28.07
CA ASP A 10 2.15 -5.87 26.88
C ASP A 10 1.55 -6.72 25.76
N ARG A 11 1.10 -7.94 26.10
CA ARG A 11 0.48 -8.86 25.16
C ARG A 11 -0.81 -8.30 24.59
N LEU A 12 -1.64 -7.68 25.44
CA LEU A 12 -2.88 -7.04 25.00
C LEU A 12 -2.60 -5.87 24.05
N TYR A 13 -1.65 -5.00 24.39
CA TYR A 13 -1.25 -3.90 23.51
C TYR A 13 -0.75 -4.41 22.15
N LEU A 14 0.14 -5.41 22.15
CA LEU A 14 0.68 -6.01 20.93
C LEU A 14 -0.41 -6.67 20.10
N GLN A 15 -1.36 -7.36 20.73
CA GLN A 15 -2.51 -7.94 20.04
C GLN A 15 -3.37 -6.87 19.36
N MET A 16 -3.70 -5.78 20.06
CA MET A 16 -4.46 -4.68 19.47
C MET A 16 -3.70 -4.00 18.31
N MET A 17 -2.38 -3.91 18.40
CA MET A 17 -1.54 -3.38 17.30
C MET A 17 -1.56 -4.32 16.10
N GLN A 18 -1.37 -5.63 16.32
CA GLN A 18 -1.41 -6.66 15.28
C GLN A 18 -2.76 -6.74 14.58
N ASP A 19 -3.86 -6.60 15.31
CA ASP A 19 -5.21 -6.53 14.72
C ASP A 19 -5.33 -5.34 13.76
N ASN A 20 -4.81 -4.17 14.13
CA ASN A 20 -4.81 -2.99 13.28
C ASN A 20 -3.89 -3.15 12.07
N ILE A 21 -2.68 -3.68 12.25
CA ILE A 21 -1.74 -3.99 11.16
C ILE A 21 -2.39 -4.96 10.15
N THR A 22 -3.03 -6.02 10.65
CA THR A 22 -3.73 -7.02 9.83
C THR A 22 -4.86 -6.39 9.03
N ARG A 23 -5.66 -5.50 9.64
CA ARG A 23 -6.71 -4.75 8.93
C ARG A 23 -6.14 -3.89 7.81
N MET A 24 -5.00 -3.22 8.02
CA MET A 24 -4.36 -2.42 6.98
C MET A 24 -3.84 -3.28 5.82
N ALA A 25 -3.21 -4.43 6.13
CA ALA A 25 -2.75 -5.38 5.13
C ALA A 25 -3.92 -5.98 4.31
N ILE A 26 -5.04 -6.31 4.96
CA ILE A 26 -6.26 -6.79 4.31
C ILE A 26 -6.85 -5.71 3.40
N ASN A 27 -6.96 -4.46 3.87
CA ASN A 27 -7.49 -3.36 3.07
C ASN A 27 -6.63 -3.09 1.82
N SER A 28 -5.30 -3.14 1.96
CA SER A 28 -4.37 -3.07 0.82
C SER A 28 -4.60 -4.21 -0.18
N THR A 29 -4.75 -5.44 0.29
CA THR A 29 -5.02 -6.60 -0.57
C THR A 29 -6.36 -6.48 -1.28
N ASN A 30 -7.40 -5.99 -0.58
CA ASN A 30 -8.72 -5.76 -1.15
C ASN A 30 -8.68 -4.72 -2.28
N CYS A 31 -7.89 -3.65 -2.15
CA CYS A 31 -7.71 -2.66 -3.21
C CYS A 31 -7.20 -3.31 -4.51
N LYS A 32 -6.21 -4.21 -4.40
CA LYS A 32 -5.67 -4.95 -5.56
C LYS A 32 -6.71 -5.86 -6.20
N SER A 33 -7.47 -6.61 -5.39
CA SER A 33 -8.51 -7.51 -5.88
C SER A 33 -9.64 -6.77 -6.61
N TRP A 34 -10.12 -5.65 -6.04
CA TRP A 34 -11.15 -4.83 -6.67
C TRP A 34 -10.68 -4.18 -7.95
N MET A 35 -9.41 -3.75 -8.00
CA MET A 35 -8.83 -3.19 -9.21
C MET A 35 -8.79 -4.23 -10.35
N VAL A 36 -8.33 -5.46 -10.09
CA VAL A 36 -8.30 -6.54 -11.10
C VAL A 36 -9.71 -6.88 -11.59
N MET A 37 -10.67 -6.95 -10.67
CA MET A 37 -12.08 -7.21 -11.01
C MET A 37 -12.65 -6.13 -11.92
N LEU A 38 -12.46 -4.84 -11.58
CA LEU A 38 -12.93 -3.72 -12.39
C LEU A 38 -12.24 -3.71 -13.76
N MET A 39 -10.93 -3.92 -13.80
CA MET A 39 -10.18 -3.97 -15.05
C MET A 39 -10.70 -5.06 -15.98
N SER A 40 -10.97 -6.25 -15.46
CA SER A 40 -11.61 -7.34 -16.22
C SER A 40 -12.97 -6.93 -16.77
N GLY A 41 -13.80 -6.26 -15.97
CA GLY A 41 -15.10 -5.73 -16.41
C GLY A 41 -14.98 -4.69 -17.53
N PHE A 42 -14.05 -3.74 -17.41
CA PHE A 42 -13.79 -2.73 -18.46
C PHE A 42 -13.30 -3.37 -19.77
N LEU A 43 -12.43 -4.37 -19.70
CA LEU A 43 -11.97 -5.11 -20.87
C LEU A 43 -13.11 -5.87 -21.56
N ALA A 44 -13.94 -6.57 -20.78
CA ALA A 44 -15.09 -7.31 -21.31
C ALA A 44 -16.09 -6.37 -22.01
N LEU A 45 -16.37 -5.21 -21.41
CA LEU A 45 -17.23 -4.18 -22.00
C LEU A 45 -16.62 -3.56 -23.26
N GLY A 46 -15.31 -3.28 -23.24
CA GLY A 46 -14.58 -2.76 -24.41
C GLY A 46 -14.61 -3.70 -25.61
N CYS A 47 -14.54 -5.02 -25.39
CA CYS A 47 -14.69 -6.00 -26.47
C CYS A 47 -16.12 -6.16 -26.98
N SER A 48 -17.14 -5.79 -26.19
CA SER A 48 -18.54 -6.03 -26.54
C SER A 48 -19.19 -4.89 -27.33
N ILE A 49 -18.61 -3.68 -27.33
CA ILE A 49 -19.25 -2.49 -27.88
C ILE A 49 -18.34 -1.85 -28.93
N ASN A 50 -18.73 -1.98 -30.20
CA ASN A 50 -17.90 -1.63 -31.36
C ASN A 50 -17.64 -0.11 -31.54
N ASP A 51 -18.49 0.75 -30.98
CA ASP A 51 -18.42 2.22 -31.17
C ASP A 51 -17.80 2.97 -29.98
N LEU A 52 -17.23 2.28 -28.98
CA LEU A 52 -16.64 2.90 -27.79
C LEU A 52 -15.22 3.44 -28.00
N ASN A 53 -15.01 4.23 -29.05
CA ASN A 53 -13.74 4.93 -29.25
C ASN A 53 -13.46 5.87 -28.07
N GLY A 54 -12.47 5.49 -27.24
CA GLY A 54 -12.00 6.28 -26.10
C GLY A 54 -12.67 5.99 -24.75
N TRP A 55 -13.63 5.07 -24.66
CA TRP A 55 -14.30 4.77 -23.37
C TRP A 55 -13.35 4.16 -22.33
N ILE A 56 -12.31 3.46 -22.78
CA ILE A 56 -11.30 2.84 -21.92
C ILE A 56 -10.53 3.85 -21.06
N TRP A 57 -10.51 5.14 -21.43
CA TRP A 57 -9.94 6.21 -20.61
C TRP A 57 -10.66 6.38 -19.27
N ILE A 58 -11.96 6.05 -19.19
CA ILE A 58 -12.73 6.09 -17.95
C ILE A 58 -12.20 5.08 -16.93
N ALA A 59 -11.61 3.96 -17.40
CA ALA A 59 -11.01 2.95 -16.52
C ALA A 59 -9.79 3.48 -15.74
N ILE A 60 -9.18 4.59 -16.14
CA ILE A 60 -8.07 5.21 -15.40
C ILE A 60 -8.52 5.78 -14.06
N ILE A 61 -9.74 6.30 -13.97
CA ILE A 61 -10.27 6.93 -12.76
C ILE A 61 -10.24 5.94 -11.57
N PRO A 62 -10.87 4.75 -11.65
CA PRO A 62 -10.80 3.79 -10.54
C PRO A 62 -9.38 3.29 -10.30
N VAL A 63 -8.54 3.14 -11.34
CA VAL A 63 -7.14 2.72 -11.18
C VAL A 63 -6.36 3.71 -10.30
N ILE A 64 -6.49 5.02 -10.55
CA ILE A 64 -5.83 6.05 -9.72
C ILE A 64 -6.35 6.03 -8.29
N ILE A 65 -7.68 5.90 -8.09
CA ILE A 65 -8.29 5.86 -6.76
C ILE A 65 -7.77 4.65 -5.97
N PHE A 66 -7.78 3.46 -6.56
CA PHE A 66 -7.28 2.26 -5.88
C PHE A 66 -5.77 2.32 -5.65
N TRP A 67 -4.99 2.90 -6.56
CA TRP A 67 -3.55 3.10 -6.36
C TRP A 67 -3.28 4.00 -5.14
N TYR A 68 -4.02 5.10 -5.02
CA TYR A 68 -3.91 6.01 -3.88
C TYR A 68 -4.28 5.30 -2.57
N LEU A 69 -5.42 4.60 -2.53
CA LEU A 69 -5.90 3.90 -1.33
C LEU A 69 -4.95 2.77 -0.91
N ASP A 70 -4.48 1.96 -1.86
CA ASP A 70 -3.55 0.86 -1.58
C ASP A 70 -2.22 1.39 -1.00
N SER A 71 -1.72 2.49 -1.57
CA SER A 71 -0.53 3.18 -1.06
C SER A 71 -0.73 3.68 0.37
N TYR A 72 -1.90 4.27 0.66
CA TYR A 72 -2.26 4.74 1.99
C TYR A 72 -2.32 3.60 3.02
N TYR A 73 -2.95 2.47 2.69
CA TYR A 73 -3.05 1.34 3.61
C TYR A 73 -1.69 0.70 3.91
N LEU A 74 -0.84 0.51 2.89
CA LEU A 74 0.53 0.00 3.08
C LEU A 74 1.40 0.98 3.88
N GLU A 75 1.18 2.27 3.69
CA GLU A 75 1.84 3.30 4.48
C GLU A 75 1.50 3.17 5.96
N MET A 76 0.21 3.05 6.26
CA MET A 76 -0.31 2.96 7.62
C MET A 76 0.16 1.69 8.30
N GLU A 77 0.11 0.55 7.60
CA GLU A 77 0.60 -0.74 8.07
C GLU A 77 2.05 -0.64 8.57
N ARG A 78 2.95 -0.08 7.75
CA ARG A 78 4.36 0.06 8.10
C ARG A 78 4.59 1.02 9.27
N LYS A 79 3.83 2.12 9.33
CA LYS A 79 3.90 3.05 10.48
C LYS A 79 3.45 2.37 11.78
N MET A 80 2.46 1.49 11.71
CA MET A 80 2.00 0.68 12.84
C MET A 80 3.04 -0.38 13.23
N ARG A 81 3.66 -1.07 12.26
CA ARG A 81 4.79 -1.99 12.53
C ARG A 81 5.97 -1.29 13.20
N ASN A 82 6.34 -0.10 12.74
CA ASN A 82 7.39 0.71 13.39
C ASN A 82 6.99 1.07 14.84
N ARG A 83 5.73 1.42 15.08
CA ARG A 83 5.23 1.70 16.44
C ARG A 83 5.29 0.45 17.33
N GLU A 84 4.95 -0.71 16.79
CA GLU A 84 5.02 -1.98 17.49
C GLU A 84 6.46 -2.32 17.88
N LEU A 85 7.41 -2.18 16.96
CA LEU A 85 8.84 -2.40 17.22
C LEU A 85 9.39 -1.42 18.27
N ASP A 86 9.03 -0.14 18.17
CA ASP A 86 9.38 0.88 19.18
C ASP A 86 8.90 0.50 20.58
N PHE A 87 7.68 -0.05 20.69
CA PHE A 87 7.17 -0.56 21.96
C PHE A 87 7.95 -1.79 22.45
N ILE A 88 8.20 -2.79 21.59
CA ILE A 88 8.94 -4.00 21.95
C ILE A 88 10.33 -3.68 22.49
N ILE A 89 11.03 -2.72 21.89
CA ILE A 89 12.36 -2.29 22.32
C ILE A 89 12.28 -1.66 23.72
N LYS A 90 11.32 -0.76 23.96
CA LYS A 90 11.12 -0.11 25.28
C LYS A 90 10.68 -1.10 26.36
N ALA A 91 9.80 -2.04 26.03
CA ALA A 91 9.33 -3.08 26.95
C ALA A 91 10.43 -4.08 27.33
N LYS A 92 11.40 -4.33 26.44
CA LYS A 92 12.60 -5.12 26.76
C LYS A 92 13.62 -4.33 27.59
N GLY A 93 13.74 -3.03 27.33
CA GLY A 93 14.69 -2.16 27.99
C GLY A 93 14.49 -2.03 29.50
N LYS A 94 13.24 -1.99 29.99
CA LYS A 94 12.76 -1.84 31.39
C LYS A 94 13.49 -0.84 32.32
N ASP A 95 14.57 -0.20 31.90
CA ASP A 95 15.36 0.76 32.68
C ASP A 95 14.67 2.14 32.75
N ASP A 96 13.79 2.44 31.79
CA ASP A 96 13.00 3.67 31.73
C ASP A 96 11.50 3.36 31.84
N ILE A 97 11.00 3.38 33.08
CA ILE A 97 9.59 3.10 33.41
C ILE A 97 8.67 4.18 32.84
N GLU A 98 9.10 5.44 32.78
CA GLU A 98 8.28 6.54 32.25
C GLU A 98 8.09 6.39 30.73
N ALA A 99 9.16 6.10 29.99
CA ALA A 99 9.09 5.84 28.56
C ALA A 99 8.25 4.60 28.24
N TYR A 100 8.35 3.54 29.05
CA TYR A 100 7.53 2.34 28.92
C TYR A 100 6.03 2.66 29.12
N ASN A 101 5.67 3.32 30.22
CA ASN A 101 4.27 3.67 30.52
C ASN A 101 3.66 4.56 29.44
N LYS A 102 4.45 5.50 28.89
CA LYS A 102 4.03 6.35 27.77
C LYS A 102 3.85 5.56 26.47
N ALA A 103 4.65 4.51 26.25
CA ALA A 103 4.57 3.68 25.06
C ALA A 103 3.37 2.71 25.10
N LEU A 104 3.03 2.17 26.27
CA LEU A 104 1.96 1.19 26.46
C LEU A 104 0.57 1.67 25.99
N TYR A 105 0.33 2.98 25.97
CA TYR A 105 -0.94 3.55 25.53
C TYR A 105 -0.83 4.35 24.21
N ASN A 106 0.33 4.28 23.54
CA ASN A 106 0.58 5.07 22.34
C ASN A 106 0.33 4.29 21.05
N PHE A 107 -0.89 4.39 20.54
CA PHE A 107 -1.26 3.77 19.25
C PHE A 107 -0.96 4.65 18.02
N LYS A 108 -0.33 5.82 18.19
CA LYS A 108 -0.10 6.73 17.06
C LYS A 108 0.89 6.11 16.06
N PRO A 109 0.57 6.02 14.77
CA PRO A 109 1.47 5.48 13.77
C PRO A 109 2.83 6.21 13.78
N LEU A 110 3.94 5.48 13.67
CA LEU A 110 5.27 6.06 13.71
C LEU A 110 5.81 6.26 12.28
N SER A 111 5.78 7.50 11.80
CA SER A 111 6.45 7.88 10.55
C SER A 111 7.95 8.04 10.73
N MET A 112 8.71 7.54 9.76
CA MET A 112 10.16 7.54 9.76
C MET A 112 10.69 7.86 8.36
N ASN A 113 11.10 9.10 8.13
CA ASN A 113 11.52 9.56 6.81
C ASN A 113 12.93 9.11 6.45
N SER A 114 13.77 8.94 7.47
CA SER A 114 15.13 8.42 7.38
C SER A 114 15.40 7.51 8.57
N ILE A 115 16.22 6.49 8.38
CA ILE A 115 16.52 5.48 9.38
C ILE A 115 18.03 5.30 9.45
N PHE A 116 18.59 5.21 10.65
CA PHE A 116 20.00 4.88 10.85
C PHE A 116 20.22 3.37 10.68
N HIS A 117 21.42 2.93 10.31
CA HIS A 117 21.71 1.50 10.11
C HIS A 117 21.35 0.64 11.34
N GLU A 118 21.54 1.16 12.56
CA GLU A 118 21.15 0.44 13.78
C GLU A 118 19.64 0.17 13.86
N GLN A 119 18.82 1.15 13.46
CA GLN A 119 17.36 1.03 13.44
C GLN A 119 16.89 0.11 12.31
N GLU A 120 17.59 0.11 11.17
CA GLU A 120 17.34 -0.85 10.09
C GLU A 120 17.61 -2.29 10.55
N ILE A 121 18.71 -2.53 11.27
CA ILE A 121 19.03 -3.85 11.86
C ILE A 121 17.97 -4.27 12.89
N GLN A 122 17.38 -3.31 13.60
CA GLN A 122 16.25 -3.55 14.53
C GLN A 122 14.92 -3.84 13.81
N GLY A 123 14.85 -3.66 12.49
CA GLY A 123 13.68 -3.97 11.66
C GLY A 123 12.76 -2.78 11.37
N PHE A 124 13.17 -1.54 11.70
CA PHE A 124 12.40 -0.35 11.30
C PHE A 124 12.40 -0.16 9.78
N VAL A 125 11.28 0.29 9.23
CA VAL A 125 11.10 0.47 7.79
C VAL A 125 10.78 1.92 7.46
N THR A 126 11.37 2.44 6.38
CA THR A 126 11.18 3.82 5.95
C THR A 126 9.73 4.09 5.54
N THR A 127 9.31 5.33 5.75
CA THR A 127 7.94 5.77 5.49
C THR A 127 7.73 6.80 4.41
N ASN A 128 8.80 7.21 3.71
CA ASN A 128 8.71 8.26 2.70
C ASN A 128 8.36 7.72 1.29
N ASP A 129 7.76 8.60 0.47
CA ASP A 129 7.51 8.51 -0.99
C ASP A 129 6.92 7.19 -1.52
N ARG A 130 5.62 6.99 -1.25
CA ARG A 130 5.01 5.65 -1.26
C ARG A 130 4.12 5.31 -2.44
N TRP A 131 3.85 6.25 -3.33
CA TRP A 131 3.17 5.96 -4.60
C TRP A 131 3.96 4.95 -5.44
N TYR A 132 5.28 4.83 -5.23
CA TYR A 132 6.20 3.97 -5.97
C TYR A 132 6.70 2.76 -5.18
N THR A 133 5.85 2.15 -4.36
CA THR A 133 6.23 0.91 -3.67
C THR A 133 6.40 -0.25 -4.66
N SER A 134 7.44 -1.07 -4.50
CA SER A 134 7.75 -2.20 -5.39
C SER A 134 6.61 -3.22 -5.57
N SER A 135 5.69 -3.34 -4.60
CA SER A 135 4.51 -4.22 -4.68
C SER A 135 3.30 -3.59 -5.36
N ILE A 136 3.28 -2.27 -5.52
CA ILE A 136 2.16 -1.49 -6.06
C ILE A 136 2.44 -1.12 -7.52
N LEU A 137 3.68 -0.67 -7.79
CA LEU A 137 4.05 -0.12 -9.09
C LEU A 137 3.82 -1.09 -10.28
N PRO A 138 4.18 -2.38 -10.21
CA PRO A 138 3.95 -3.30 -11.31
C PRO A 138 2.46 -3.49 -11.60
N LEU A 139 1.63 -3.49 -10.55
CA LEU A 139 0.20 -3.73 -10.68
C LEU A 139 -0.50 -2.52 -11.29
N TYR A 140 -0.43 -1.34 -10.65
CA TYR A 140 -1.15 -0.16 -11.13
C TYR A 140 -0.48 0.48 -12.35
N GLY A 141 0.85 0.59 -12.35
CA GLY A 141 1.61 1.06 -13.51
C GLY A 141 1.44 0.14 -14.72
N GLY A 142 1.44 -1.18 -14.51
CA GLY A 142 1.16 -2.16 -15.55
C GLY A 142 -0.25 -2.02 -16.12
N THR A 143 -1.27 -1.81 -15.28
CA THR A 143 -2.64 -1.58 -15.79
C THR A 143 -2.79 -0.30 -16.59
N ILE A 144 -2.14 0.81 -16.19
CA ILE A 144 -2.15 2.05 -16.97
C ILE A 144 -1.45 1.83 -18.32
N MET A 145 -0.31 1.12 -18.32
CA MET A 145 0.37 0.76 -19.57
C MET A 145 -0.52 -0.07 -20.49
N ILE A 146 -1.23 -1.07 -19.96
CA ILE A 146 -2.18 -1.89 -20.71
C ILE A 146 -3.29 -1.02 -21.31
N ILE A 147 -3.87 -0.09 -20.54
CA ILE A 147 -4.90 0.84 -21.03
C ILE A 147 -4.36 1.69 -22.18
N ILE A 148 -3.14 2.23 -22.06
CA ILE A 148 -2.50 3.04 -23.11
C ILE A 148 -2.30 2.21 -24.38
N VAL A 149 -1.72 1.01 -24.26
CA VAL A 149 -1.47 0.10 -25.40
C VAL A 149 -2.77 -0.27 -26.10
N LEU A 150 -3.81 -0.65 -25.35
CA LEU A 150 -5.12 -0.97 -25.91
C LEU A 150 -5.74 0.24 -26.62
N THR A 151 -5.59 1.43 -26.05
CA THR A 151 -6.08 2.66 -26.68
C THR A 151 -5.39 2.92 -28.02
N VAL A 152 -4.07 2.74 -28.10
CA VAL A 152 -3.30 2.91 -29.35
C VAL A 152 -3.72 1.88 -30.39
N ILE A 153 -3.90 0.62 -30.00
CA ILE A 153 -4.33 -0.46 -30.90
C ILE A 153 -5.73 -0.18 -31.46
N ILE A 154 -6.69 0.17 -30.59
CA ILE A 154 -8.08 0.45 -31.01
C ILE A 154 -8.14 1.66 -31.96
N ASN A 155 -7.31 2.69 -31.72
CA ASN A 155 -7.32 3.92 -32.52
C ASN A 155 -6.25 3.94 -33.62
N PHE A 156 -5.61 2.81 -33.93
CA PHE A 156 -4.43 2.76 -34.80
C PHE A 156 -4.71 3.35 -36.19
N ASP A 157 -5.83 2.97 -36.82
CA ASP A 157 -6.23 3.47 -38.14
C ASP A 157 -6.53 4.98 -38.13
N SER A 158 -7.06 5.50 -37.02
CA SER A 158 -7.32 6.94 -36.87
C SER A 158 -6.03 7.73 -36.66
N ILE A 159 -5.07 7.16 -35.95
CA ILE A 159 -3.74 7.75 -35.73
C ILE A 159 -2.93 7.78 -37.03
N LEU A 160 -2.96 6.72 -37.84
CA LEU A 160 -2.33 6.67 -39.17
C LEU A 160 -2.85 7.76 -40.09
N LYS A 161 -4.18 7.95 -40.13
CA LYS A 161 -4.82 9.03 -40.90
C LYS A 161 -4.38 10.42 -40.44
N LEU A 162 -4.18 10.63 -39.14
CA LEU A 162 -3.70 11.90 -38.56
C LEU A 162 -2.23 12.18 -38.88
N LEU A 163 -1.40 11.14 -38.96
CA LEU A 163 0.04 11.26 -39.25
C LEU A 163 0.32 11.40 -40.76
N ASN A 164 -0.70 11.36 -41.62
CA ASN A 164 -0.58 11.46 -43.07
C ASN A 164 0.40 10.42 -43.67
N ILE A 165 0.51 9.26 -43.00
CA ILE A 165 1.26 8.10 -43.48
C ILE A 165 0.24 7.25 -44.23
N HIS A 166 0.27 7.33 -45.56
CA HIS A 166 -0.53 6.47 -46.44
C HIS A 166 -0.03 5.03 -46.44
#